data_AF-A0A7S3CY53-F1
#
_entry.id   AF-A0A7S3CY53-F1
#
_cell.length_a   1.000
_cell.length_b   1.000
_cell.length_c   1.000
_cell.angle_alpha   90.00
_cell.angle_beta   90.00
_cell.angle_gamma   90.00
#
_symmetry.space_group_name_H-M   'P 1'
#
loop_
_entity.id
_entity.type
_entity.pdbx_description
1 polymer ?
#
loop_
_entity_poly.entity_id
_entity_poly.type
_entity_poly.pdbx_seq_one_letter_code
_entity_poly.pdbx_strand_id
1 'polypeptide(L)'
;MHKKVIANGVPDDAEPVQAFPAPLPAGAIKGILNKYKKKVRVNFDAMGARVMISSSDNSHSISMGSITAVNSEALDDHPGYSILWFELTDKESSATGEYFLYFVPNHYVNAIKQTITSVYAQLQMMEAAKPKK
;
A
#
# COMPACT_ATOMS: atom_id res chain seq x y z
N MET A 1 9.98 -7.39 -14.47
CA MET A 1 10.23 -6.05 -13.87
C MET A 1 10.61 -6.16 -12.40
N HIS A 2 9.84 -6.89 -11.57
CA HIS A 2 10.08 -7.09 -10.13
C HIS A 2 11.51 -7.51 -9.75
N LYS A 3 12.09 -8.52 -10.43
CA LYS A 3 13.47 -8.99 -10.20
C LYS A 3 14.51 -7.87 -10.20
N LYS A 4 14.37 -6.87 -11.09
CA LYS A 4 15.31 -5.73 -11.18
C LYS A 4 15.20 -4.78 -10.00
N VAL A 5 14.02 -4.67 -9.38
CA VAL A 5 13.78 -3.84 -8.18
C VAL A 5 14.29 -4.58 -6.94
N ILE A 6 13.97 -5.87 -6.82
CA ILE A 6 14.42 -6.73 -5.71
C ILE A 6 15.94 -6.80 -5.66
N ALA A 7 16.63 -6.87 -6.81
CA ALA A 7 18.08 -6.87 -6.87
C ALA A 7 18.78 -5.62 -6.28
N ASN A 8 18.06 -4.54 -5.95
CA ASN A 8 18.66 -3.39 -5.23
C ASN A 8 18.80 -3.67 -3.72
N GLY A 9 18.21 -4.76 -3.23
CA GLY A 9 18.20 -5.12 -1.82
C GLY A 9 17.21 -4.30 -0.99
N VAL A 10 17.14 -4.69 0.28
CA VAL A 10 16.33 -4.02 1.30
C VAL A 10 16.87 -2.60 1.53
N PRO A 11 16.02 -1.56 1.54
CA PRO A 11 16.44 -0.20 1.88
C PRO A 11 17.09 -0.12 3.27
N ASP A 12 18.09 0.75 3.42
CA ASP A 12 18.80 0.98 4.69
C ASP A 12 17.90 1.57 5.80
N ASP A 13 16.79 2.21 5.43
CA ASP A 13 15.79 2.81 6.30
C ASP A 13 14.54 1.92 6.47
N ALA A 14 14.64 0.63 6.12
CA ALA A 14 13.59 -0.33 6.34
C ALA A 14 13.29 -0.52 7.83
N GLU A 15 12.00 -0.53 8.15
CA GLU A 15 11.53 -0.81 9.51
C GLU A 15 11.96 -2.22 9.94
N PRO A 16 12.33 -2.41 11.22
CA PRO A 16 12.72 -3.73 11.72
C PRO A 16 11.63 -4.77 11.52
N VAL A 17 11.99 -5.92 10.96
CA VAL A 17 11.06 -7.06 10.81
C VAL A 17 10.70 -7.61 12.19
N GLN A 18 9.40 -7.74 12.45
CA GLN A 18 8.86 -8.37 13.65
C GLN A 18 8.32 -9.77 13.35
N ALA A 19 8.39 -10.66 14.36
CA ALA A 19 7.92 -12.05 14.25
C ALA A 19 6.40 -12.18 14.26
N PHE A 20 5.69 -11.20 14.82
CA PHE A 20 4.23 -11.22 14.97
C PHE A 20 3.59 -10.13 14.12
N PRO A 21 2.34 -10.31 13.65
CA PRO A 21 1.58 -9.24 13.02
C PRO A 21 1.51 -8.01 13.93
N ALA A 22 1.63 -6.82 13.32
CA ALA A 22 1.61 -5.56 14.04
C ALA A 22 0.55 -4.62 13.43
N PRO A 23 -0.06 -3.73 14.24
CA PRO A 23 -0.92 -2.68 13.71
C PRO A 23 -0.11 -1.71 12.84
N LEU A 24 -0.78 -0.96 11.95
CA LEU A 24 -0.11 0.11 11.21
C LEU A 24 0.50 1.12 12.19
N PRO A 25 1.72 1.63 11.92
CA PRO A 25 2.32 2.66 12.76
C PRO A 25 1.49 3.96 12.68
N ALA A 26 1.60 4.80 13.71
CA ALA A 26 0.94 6.12 13.71
C ALA A 26 1.49 7.08 12.64
N GLY A 27 2.70 6.80 12.14
CA GLY A 27 3.33 7.52 11.03
C GLY A 27 3.42 6.69 9.77
N ALA A 28 4.20 7.17 8.80
CA ALA A 28 4.44 6.44 7.57
C ALA A 28 5.37 5.25 7.77
N ILE A 29 5.09 4.13 7.11
CA ILE A 29 6.01 3.00 6.97
C ILE A 29 7.15 3.43 6.04
N LYS A 30 8.40 3.25 6.47
CA LYS A 30 9.61 3.64 5.73
C LYS A 30 10.32 2.43 5.10
N GLY A 31 11.37 2.72 4.33
CA GLY A 31 12.19 1.72 3.64
C GLY A 31 11.43 0.77 2.75
N ILE A 32 10.46 1.31 2.02
CA ILE A 32 9.76 0.64 0.93
C ILE A 32 10.31 1.17 -0.39
N LEU A 33 10.44 0.32 -1.41
CA LEU A 33 10.75 0.77 -2.77
C LEU A 33 9.49 0.82 -3.63
N ASN A 34 9.44 1.76 -4.56
CA ASN A 34 8.47 1.75 -5.65
C ASN A 34 9.02 1.05 -6.90
N LYS A 35 8.20 0.94 -7.96
CA LYS A 35 8.60 0.32 -9.24
C LYS A 35 9.81 0.97 -9.94
N TYR A 36 10.16 2.20 -9.55
CA TYR A 36 11.31 2.94 -10.04
C TYR A 36 12.54 2.83 -9.12
N LYS A 37 12.51 1.93 -8.13
CA LYS A 37 13.59 1.70 -7.16
C LYS A 37 13.86 2.90 -6.24
N LYS A 38 12.93 3.87 -6.17
CA LYS A 38 13.04 4.98 -5.23
C LYS A 38 12.48 4.57 -3.88
N LYS A 39 13.19 4.98 -2.81
CA LYS A 39 12.71 4.87 -1.43
C LYS A 39 11.47 5.74 -1.27
N VAL A 40 10.42 5.16 -0.71
CA VAL A 40 9.15 5.82 -0.43
C VAL A 40 8.73 5.54 1.01
N ARG A 41 7.95 6.49 1.54
CA ARG A 41 7.24 6.39 2.80
C ARG A 41 5.76 6.26 2.50
N VAL A 42 5.09 5.31 3.12
CA VAL A 42 3.67 5.02 2.87
C VAL A 42 2.86 5.29 4.12
N ASN A 43 1.93 6.23 4.04
CA ASN A 43 1.03 6.60 5.13
C ASN A 43 -0.42 6.23 4.78
N PHE A 44 -1.11 5.60 5.72
CA PHE A 44 -2.50 5.19 5.57
C PHE A 44 -3.40 6.15 6.36
N ASP A 45 -3.94 7.15 5.68
CA ASP A 45 -4.90 8.09 6.25
C ASP A 45 -6.31 7.54 6.06
N ALA A 46 -6.75 6.72 7.03
CA ALA A 46 -8.08 6.10 6.99
C ALA A 46 -9.21 7.14 7.07
N MET A 47 -9.02 8.24 7.82
CA MET A 47 -10.01 9.30 7.95
C MET A 47 -10.19 10.08 6.63
N GLY A 48 -9.09 10.38 5.95
CA GLY A 48 -9.09 10.98 4.62
C GLY A 48 -9.30 9.99 3.48
N ALA A 49 -9.51 8.70 3.79
CA ALA A 49 -9.65 7.58 2.84
C ALA A 49 -8.58 7.57 1.73
N ARG A 50 -7.31 7.78 2.09
CA ARG A 50 -6.20 7.87 1.13
C ARG A 50 -4.95 7.18 1.61
N VAL A 51 -4.22 6.60 0.67
CA VAL A 51 -2.85 6.11 0.86
C VAL A 51 -1.90 7.15 0.28
N MET A 52 -1.10 7.79 1.14
CA MET A 52 -0.11 8.79 0.71
C MET A 52 1.24 8.13 0.53
N ILE A 53 1.87 8.37 -0.61
CA ILE A 53 3.16 7.79 -0.98
C ILE A 53 4.14 8.93 -1.28
N SER A 54 5.14 9.06 -0.41
CA SER A 54 6.08 10.18 -0.41
C SER A 54 7.51 9.70 -0.61
N SER A 55 8.15 10.20 -1.65
CA SER A 55 9.61 10.09 -1.88
C SER A 55 10.31 11.37 -1.40
N SER A 56 11.63 11.49 -1.62
CA SER A 56 12.37 12.74 -1.43
C SER A 56 11.91 13.84 -2.37
N ASP A 57 11.53 13.48 -3.60
CA ASP A 57 11.34 14.43 -4.70
C ASP A 57 9.87 14.79 -4.91
N ASN A 58 8.95 13.90 -4.53
CA ASN A 58 7.53 14.08 -4.79
C ASN A 58 6.65 13.25 -3.86
N SER A 59 5.39 13.68 -3.70
CA SER A 59 4.36 12.99 -2.93
C SER A 59 3.07 12.92 -3.75
N HIS A 60 2.35 11.81 -3.65
CA HIS A 60 1.03 11.66 -4.26
C HIS A 60 0.12 10.83 -3.36
N SER A 61 -1.19 10.94 -3.57
CA SER A 61 -2.20 10.17 -2.85
C SER A 61 -2.96 9.27 -3.80
N ILE A 62 -3.22 8.04 -3.35
CA ILE A 62 -4.13 7.10 -3.98
C ILE A 62 -5.41 7.09 -3.14
N SER A 63 -6.57 7.28 -3.77
CA SER A 63 -7.85 7.12 -3.09
C SER A 63 -8.05 5.66 -2.68
N MET A 64 -8.37 5.40 -1.41
CA MET A 64 -8.71 4.03 -0.99
C MET A 64 -9.98 3.52 -1.69
N GLY A 65 -10.86 4.42 -2.13
CA GLY A 65 -12.04 4.07 -2.92
C GLY A 65 -11.74 3.59 -4.35
N SER A 66 -10.53 3.85 -4.87
CA SER A 66 -10.09 3.31 -6.17
C SER A 66 -9.33 1.98 -6.04
N ILE A 67 -8.99 1.55 -4.82
CA ILE A 67 -8.26 0.30 -4.58
C ILE A 67 -9.27 -0.85 -4.50
N THR A 68 -9.35 -1.67 -5.55
CA THR A 68 -10.31 -2.79 -5.62
C THR A 68 -9.79 -4.04 -4.94
N ALA A 69 -8.48 -4.23 -4.90
CA ALA A 69 -7.84 -5.33 -4.19
C ALA A 69 -6.46 -4.94 -3.66
N VAL A 70 -6.03 -5.63 -2.60
CA VAL A 70 -4.71 -5.50 -2.01
C VAL A 70 -4.07 -6.89 -1.94
N ASN A 71 -3.06 -7.10 -2.77
CA ASN A 71 -2.39 -8.38 -2.91
C ASN A 71 -0.96 -8.32 -2.38
N SER A 72 -0.40 -9.47 -2.04
CA SER A 72 0.95 -9.54 -1.49
C SER A 72 1.59 -10.90 -1.76
N GLU A 73 2.90 -10.90 -1.95
CA GLU A 73 3.72 -12.09 -2.12
C GLU A 73 5.00 -11.95 -1.29
N ALA A 74 5.33 -12.96 -0.48
CA ALA A 74 6.55 -12.96 0.31
C ALA A 74 7.78 -13.04 -0.60
N LEU A 75 8.88 -12.38 -0.21
CA LEU A 75 10.14 -12.45 -0.92
C LEU A 75 10.99 -13.59 -0.36
N ASP A 76 11.24 -14.62 -1.17
CA ASP A 76 12.03 -15.80 -0.77
C ASP A 76 13.46 -15.43 -0.32
N ASP A 77 14.14 -14.59 -1.09
CA ASP A 77 15.52 -14.16 -0.83
C ASP A 77 15.63 -13.09 0.28
N HIS A 78 14.50 -12.57 0.76
CA HIS A 78 14.43 -11.50 1.75
C HIS A 78 13.36 -11.81 2.82
N PRO A 79 13.66 -12.77 3.73
CA PRO A 79 12.70 -13.19 4.74
C PRO A 79 12.26 -12.01 5.60
N GLY A 80 10.95 -11.94 5.86
CA GLY A 80 10.34 -10.83 6.60
C GLY A 80 9.79 -9.70 5.74
N TYR A 81 10.00 -9.75 4.42
CA TYR A 81 9.52 -8.76 3.47
C TYR A 81 8.61 -9.37 2.40
N SER A 82 7.72 -8.54 1.86
CA SER A 82 6.81 -8.88 0.77
C SER A 82 6.86 -7.82 -0.31
N ILE A 83 6.50 -8.23 -1.52
CA ILE A 83 5.92 -7.33 -2.52
C ILE A 83 4.44 -7.17 -2.14
N LEU A 84 3.95 -5.95 -2.12
CA LEU A 84 2.53 -5.64 -1.95
C LEU A 84 2.09 -4.78 -3.12
N TRP A 85 0.90 -5.01 -3.65
CA TRP A 85 0.36 -4.15 -4.69
C TRP A 85 -1.12 -3.86 -4.52
N PHE A 86 -1.48 -2.67 -4.98
CA PHE A 86 -2.86 -2.23 -5.08
C PHE A 86 -3.34 -2.42 -6.51
N GLU A 87 -4.45 -3.13 -6.67
CA GLU A 87 -5.24 -3.08 -7.90
C GLU A 87 -6.09 -1.81 -7.84
N LEU A 88 -5.94 -0.98 -8.87
CA LEU A 88 -6.59 0.31 -8.99
C LEU A 88 -7.60 0.28 -10.12
N THR A 89 -8.78 0.84 -9.90
CA THR A 89 -9.78 1.08 -10.94
C THR A 89 -10.24 2.52 -10.87
N ASP A 90 -10.14 3.21 -12.01
CA ASP A 90 -10.70 4.54 -12.19
C ASP A 90 -12.21 4.42 -12.45
N LYS A 91 -13.03 5.05 -11.59
CA LYS A 91 -14.50 4.93 -11.68
C LYS A 91 -15.08 5.60 -12.94
N GLU A 92 -14.43 6.64 -13.47
CA GLU A 92 -14.97 7.41 -14.61
C GLU A 92 -14.61 6.79 -15.95
N SER A 93 -13.37 6.33 -16.08
CA SER A 93 -12.82 5.77 -17.32
C SER A 93 -12.81 4.23 -17.36
N SER A 94 -13.10 3.57 -16.23
CA SER A 94 -12.94 2.12 -16.05
C SER A 94 -11.51 1.61 -16.30
N ALA A 95 -10.53 2.51 -16.38
CA ALA A 95 -9.12 2.13 -16.55
C ALA A 95 -8.64 1.41 -15.30
N THR A 96 -7.94 0.29 -15.50
CA THR A 96 -7.33 -0.48 -14.41
C THR A 96 -5.82 -0.31 -14.39
N GLY A 97 -5.22 -0.46 -13.20
CA GLY A 97 -3.78 -0.36 -13.03
C GLY A 97 -3.30 -1.02 -11.75
N GLU A 98 -1.98 -1.13 -11.63
CA GLU A 98 -1.33 -1.75 -10.47
C GLU A 98 -0.31 -0.79 -9.87
N TYR A 99 -0.32 -0.66 -8.55
CA TYR A 99 0.69 0.07 -7.81
C TYR A 99 1.52 -0.87 -6.94
N PHE A 100 2.78 -1.08 -7.30
CA PHE A 100 3.69 -1.98 -6.57
C PHE A 100 4.53 -1.26 -5.52
N LEU A 101 4.54 -1.85 -4.33
CA LEU A 101 5.42 -1.55 -3.20
C LEU A 101 6.29 -2.79 -2.94
N TYR A 102 7.59 -2.59 -2.82
CA TYR A 102 8.57 -3.66 -2.59
C TYR A 102 9.21 -3.48 -1.24
N PHE A 103 9.60 -4.60 -0.62
CA PHE A 103 10.17 -4.62 0.72
C PHE A 103 9.21 -4.08 1.78
N VAL A 104 7.91 -4.38 1.63
CA VAL A 104 6.93 -4.09 2.69
C VAL A 104 7.16 -5.10 3.83
N PRO A 105 7.35 -4.67 5.09
CA PRO A 105 7.52 -5.59 6.20
C PRO A 105 6.28 -6.48 6.39
N ASN A 106 6.49 -7.79 6.48
CA ASN A 106 5.40 -8.80 6.48
C ASN A 106 4.42 -8.61 7.65
N HIS A 107 4.91 -8.14 8.79
CA HIS A 107 4.08 -7.91 9.97
C HIS A 107 3.02 -6.83 9.76
N TYR A 108 3.19 -5.91 8.79
CA TYR A 108 2.17 -4.90 8.45
C TYR A 108 1.20 -5.33 7.35
N VAL A 109 1.51 -6.36 6.56
CA VAL A 109 0.72 -6.73 5.37
C VAL A 109 -0.76 -6.95 5.70
N ASN A 110 -1.04 -7.67 6.80
CA ASN A 110 -2.43 -7.91 7.21
C ASN A 110 -3.14 -6.60 7.63
N ALA A 111 -2.47 -5.74 8.39
CA ALA A 111 -3.04 -4.47 8.84
C ALA A 111 -3.31 -3.51 7.65
N ILE A 112 -2.45 -3.52 6.64
CA ILE A 112 -2.63 -2.77 5.38
C ILE A 112 -3.91 -3.26 4.67
N LYS A 113 -4.03 -4.57 4.46
CA LYS A 113 -5.20 -5.17 3.79
C LYS A 113 -6.49 -4.85 4.54
N GLN A 114 -6.51 -5.05 5.86
CA GLN A 114 -7.68 -4.78 6.69
C GLN A 114 -8.11 -3.32 6.64
N THR A 115 -7.15 -2.39 6.73
CA THR A 115 -7.43 -0.94 6.73
C THR A 115 -8.06 -0.51 5.41
N ILE A 116 -7.47 -0.90 4.28
CA ILE A 116 -7.98 -0.52 2.95
C ILE A 116 -9.36 -1.13 2.72
N THR A 117 -9.54 -2.43 2.97
CA THR A 117 -10.82 -3.10 2.76
C THR A 117 -11.92 -2.53 3.66
N SER A 118 -11.60 -2.21 4.92
CA SER A 118 -12.56 -1.60 5.85
C SER A 118 -13.02 -0.22 5.37
N VAL A 119 -12.08 0.65 4.98
CA VAL A 119 -12.40 1.98 4.45
C VAL A 119 -13.18 1.87 3.13
N TYR A 120 -12.78 0.97 2.23
CA TYR A 120 -13.52 0.74 0.98
C TYR A 120 -14.97 0.34 1.26
N ALA A 121 -15.21 -0.61 2.17
CA ALA A 121 -16.56 -1.03 2.55
C ALA A 121 -17.38 0.14 3.14
N GLN A 122 -16.78 0.97 4.00
CA GLN A 122 -17.43 2.16 4.55
C GLN A 122 -17.84 3.15 3.46
N LEU A 123 -16.97 3.42 2.48
CA LEU A 123 -17.28 4.30 1.36
C LEU A 123 -18.47 3.79 0.54
N GLN A 124 -18.55 2.48 0.29
CA GLN A 124 -19.67 1.87 -0.43
C GLN A 124 -20.98 1.99 0.34
N MET A 125 -20.96 1.78 1.66
CA MET A 125 -22.14 1.96 2.52
C MET A 125 -22.64 3.41 2.51
N MET A 126 -21.72 4.38 2.59
CA MET A 126 -22.06 5.79 2.53
C MET A 126 -22.61 6.20 1.16
N GLU A 127 -22.09 5.64 0.07
CA GLU A 127 -22.59 5.88 -1.28
C GLU A 127 -24.01 5.30 -1.46
N ALA A 128 -24.27 4.09 -0.95
CA ALA A 128 -25.59 3.46 -0.99
C ALA A 128 -26.63 4.17 -0.11
N ALA A 129 -26.21 4.84 0.97
CA ALA A 129 -27.08 5.59 1.87
C ALA A 129 -27.46 6.99 1.33
N LYS A 130 -26.87 7.46 0.23
CA LYS A 130 -27.25 8.75 -0.38
C LYS A 130 -28.68 8.66 -0.92
N PRO A 131 -29.55 9.65 -0.64
CA PRO A 131 -30.90 9.65 -1.19
C PRO A 131 -30.81 9.68 -2.72
N LYS A 132 -31.54 8.77 -3.37
CA LYS A 132 -31.72 8.81 -4.82
C LYS A 132 -32.42 10.12 -5.16
N LYS A 133 -31.74 10.99 -5.91
CA LYS A 133 -32.35 12.19 -6.49
C LYS A 133 -33.42 11.81 -7.51
#